data_AF-A0A962P582-F1
#
_entry.id   AF-A0A962P582-F1
#
_cell.length_a   1.000
_cell.length_b   1.000
_cell.length_c   1.000
_cell.angle_alpha   90.00
_cell.angle_beta   90.00
_cell.angle_gamma   90.00
#
_symmetry.space_group_name_H-M   'P 1'
#
loop_
_entity.id
_entity.type
_entity.pdbx_description
1 polymer ?
#
loop_
_entity_poly.entity_id
_entity_poly.type
_entity_poly.pdbx_seq_one_letter_code
_entity_poly.pdbx_strand_id
1 'polypeptide(L)'
;MRSLLALLTLACCACARADDIGDAISLYTWAEQNHPEYFSPPSQGVTEIQGYLVRYYYETDSYIGVIGQDVYVLGAAFGPGIVHAGRIADFVAPKSGATVDLSNLILASRAANCSEYAGQYTSSATDISRSLNFSGTLGISVANGLCTFTSNNIPNHDFGAGGHFATPVSAVNHSYSMPAVPVLASTVTPLTLEWDNAILLNGVKVDIWAAACYGVGDGKIGCNNPNQAWRYDPMFSGNNFGTDTHNAHTQPNGAYHYHGNPNALFTSSGNAASPVIGFAADGFPVFGSYFDDQGTVRKARSSYRLKTGSRAPRAGNPGGQYDGTYRDDYEYVEGLGDLDACNGMTVNGVYGYYVTDSFPYMMACFSGTPNTSFRKL
;
A
#
# COMPACT_ATOMS: atom_id res chain seq x y z
N MET A 1 29.91 20.14 41.25
CA MET A 1 30.10 21.21 40.25
C MET A 1 29.93 20.54 38.89
N ARG A 2 28.76 20.66 38.23
CA ARG A 2 28.44 21.62 37.14
C ARG A 2 29.49 21.52 36.00
N SER A 3 29.18 21.12 34.76
CA SER A 3 28.01 21.43 33.89
C SER A 3 27.80 20.27 32.88
N LEU A 4 26.61 19.69 32.68
CA LEU A 4 25.47 20.12 31.82
C LEU A 4 25.87 20.68 30.44
N LEU A 5 25.57 19.96 29.35
CA LEU A 5 24.54 20.27 28.35
C LEU A 5 24.92 19.76 26.93
N ALA A 6 24.22 18.74 26.45
CA ALA A 6 23.87 18.60 25.03
C ALA A 6 22.54 17.85 24.97
N LEU A 7 21.47 18.63 24.82
CA LEU A 7 20.13 18.19 24.47
C LEU A 7 20.15 17.45 23.13
N LEU A 8 19.51 16.28 23.07
CA LEU A 8 18.78 15.87 21.87
C LEU A 8 17.36 15.49 22.31
N THR A 9 16.42 16.40 22.12
CA THR A 9 14.98 16.21 22.35
C THR A 9 14.27 15.91 21.02
N LEU A 10 13.49 14.83 21.07
CA LEU A 10 12.23 14.54 20.35
C LEU A 10 12.20 14.55 18.81
N ALA A 11 11.82 13.40 18.24
CA ALA A 11 10.64 13.34 17.38
C ALA A 11 9.93 11.98 17.48
N CYS A 12 8.64 12.07 17.74
CA CYS A 12 7.64 11.03 17.91
C CYS A 12 7.47 10.22 16.61
N CYS A 13 7.64 8.91 16.67
CA CYS A 13 7.08 8.00 15.67
C CYS A 13 5.89 7.30 16.31
N ALA A 14 4.70 7.82 16.00
CA ALA A 14 3.44 7.27 16.47
C ALA A 14 3.23 5.87 15.87
N CYS A 15 3.10 4.91 16.80
CA CYS A 15 2.44 3.61 16.71
C CYS A 15 2.30 2.95 15.32
N ALA A 16 3.26 2.08 14.99
CA ALA A 16 2.88 0.74 14.56
C ALA A 16 2.82 -0.09 15.85
N ARG A 17 1.62 -0.39 16.35
CA ARG A 17 1.48 -1.38 17.42
C ARG A 17 2.04 -2.69 16.87
N ALA A 18 2.75 -3.46 17.70
CA ALA A 18 2.90 -4.88 17.41
C ALA A 18 1.47 -5.42 17.22
N ASP A 19 1.16 -5.94 16.03
CA ASP A 19 -0.23 -6.20 15.60
C ASP A 19 -0.92 -7.36 16.37
N ASP A 20 -0.27 -7.97 17.36
CA ASP A 20 -0.96 -8.68 18.44
C ASP A 20 -0.08 -8.69 19.69
N ILE A 21 -0.57 -8.22 20.85
CA ILE A 21 0.05 -8.50 22.15
C ILE A 21 0.22 -10.01 22.33
N GLY A 22 -0.64 -10.82 21.71
CA GLY A 22 -0.54 -12.27 21.61
C GLY A 22 0.72 -12.76 20.91
N ASP A 23 1.20 -12.10 19.85
CA ASP A 23 2.44 -12.50 19.16
C ASP A 23 3.67 -12.14 19.97
N ALA A 24 3.66 -10.96 20.61
CA ALA A 24 4.69 -10.58 21.57
C ALA A 24 4.73 -11.56 22.77
N ILE A 25 3.57 -11.94 23.31
CA ILE A 25 3.48 -12.93 24.38
C ILE A 25 4.00 -14.29 23.92
N SER A 26 3.62 -14.75 22.73
CA SER A 26 4.12 -16.00 22.13
C SER A 26 5.64 -16.01 22.05
N LEU A 27 6.23 -14.93 21.53
CA LEU A 27 7.68 -14.75 21.47
C LEU A 27 8.32 -14.79 22.87
N TYR A 28 7.76 -14.07 23.84
CA TYR A 28 8.32 -14.00 25.19
C TYR A 28 8.22 -15.34 25.92
N THR A 29 7.12 -16.07 25.73
CA THR A 29 6.98 -17.43 26.24
C THR A 29 7.98 -18.38 25.58
N TRP A 30 8.21 -18.28 24.27
CA TRP A 30 9.25 -19.05 23.60
C TRP A 30 10.65 -18.71 24.14
N ALA A 31 10.96 -17.43 24.34
CA ALA A 31 12.24 -16.96 24.85
C ALA A 31 12.50 -17.48 26.27
N GLU A 32 11.50 -17.43 27.16
CA GLU A 32 11.56 -17.98 28.52
C GLU A 32 11.80 -19.49 28.55
N GLN A 33 11.23 -20.23 27.60
CA GLN A 33 11.37 -21.68 27.54
C GLN A 33 12.70 -22.14 26.95
N ASN A 34 13.19 -21.45 25.92
CA ASN A 34 14.37 -21.86 25.16
C ASN A 34 15.66 -21.19 25.64
N HIS A 35 15.55 -20.04 26.29
CA HIS A 35 16.67 -19.22 26.74
C HIS A 35 16.48 -18.69 28.19
N PRO A 36 16.18 -19.56 29.17
CA PRO A 36 15.98 -19.14 30.57
C PRO A 36 17.23 -18.49 31.18
N GLU A 37 18.43 -18.80 30.66
CA GLU A 37 19.68 -18.15 31.05
C GLU A 37 19.70 -16.64 30.79
N TYR A 38 18.87 -16.16 29.87
CA TYR A 38 18.74 -14.75 29.55
C TYR A 38 17.40 -14.15 29.96
N PHE A 39 16.37 -14.95 30.20
CA PHE A 39 15.00 -14.47 30.40
C PHE A 39 14.37 -15.07 31.66
N SER A 40 14.92 -14.72 32.83
CA SER A 40 14.45 -15.17 34.16
C SER A 40 14.08 -14.01 35.09
N PRO A 41 13.00 -14.13 35.89
CA PRO A 41 12.08 -15.27 35.97
C PRO A 41 11.01 -15.23 34.86
N PRO A 42 10.39 -16.35 34.48
CA PRO A 42 9.37 -16.36 33.43
C PRO A 42 8.10 -15.60 33.82
N SER A 43 7.21 -15.37 32.85
CA SER A 43 5.87 -14.79 33.06
C SER A 43 5.85 -13.38 33.66
N GLN A 44 6.84 -12.56 33.34
CA GLN A 44 6.84 -11.14 33.71
C GLN A 44 5.76 -10.37 32.96
N GLY A 45 5.37 -9.21 33.49
CA GLY A 45 4.40 -8.34 32.83
C GLY A 45 4.90 -7.80 31.49
N VAL A 46 4.01 -7.64 30.52
CA VAL A 46 4.29 -6.88 29.30
C VAL A 46 3.96 -5.42 29.55
N THR A 47 4.87 -4.53 29.18
CA THR A 47 4.72 -3.07 29.29
C THR A 47 4.97 -2.42 27.95
N GLU A 48 4.37 -1.27 27.69
CA GLU A 48 4.65 -0.49 26.48
C GLU A 48 5.64 0.63 26.81
N ILE A 49 6.79 0.64 26.13
CA ILE A 49 7.84 1.66 26.31
C ILE A 49 8.19 2.23 24.94
N GLN A 50 7.89 3.51 24.70
CA GLN A 50 8.21 4.19 23.44
C GLN A 50 7.73 3.44 22.17
N GLY A 51 6.56 2.81 22.24
CA GLY A 51 5.96 2.04 21.14
C GLY A 51 6.42 0.57 21.04
N TYR A 52 7.39 0.15 21.85
CA TYR A 52 7.75 -1.25 21.98
C TYR A 52 6.82 -1.92 22.99
N LEU A 53 6.29 -3.10 22.66
CA LEU A 53 5.85 -4.02 23.70
C LEU A 53 7.13 -4.63 24.29
N VAL A 54 7.31 -4.57 25.60
CA VAL A 54 8.57 -4.94 26.26
C VAL A 54 8.27 -5.80 27.48
N ARG A 55 9.12 -6.80 27.70
CA ARG A 55 9.17 -7.56 28.94
C ARG A 55 10.56 -7.45 29.56
N TYR A 56 10.60 -7.15 30.85
CA TYR A 56 11.82 -7.04 31.65
C TYR A 56 11.94 -8.25 32.58
N TYR A 57 13.14 -8.80 32.67
CA TYR A 57 13.48 -9.98 33.46
C TYR A 57 14.47 -9.62 34.56
N TYR A 58 13.97 -9.45 35.78
CA TYR A 58 14.74 -8.82 36.85
C TYR A 58 15.86 -9.68 37.46
N GLU A 59 15.85 -11.01 37.30
CA GLU A 59 16.96 -11.86 37.80
C GLU A 59 18.13 -11.89 36.83
N THR A 60 17.85 -11.71 35.53
CA THR A 60 18.83 -11.73 34.44
C THR A 60 19.20 -10.34 33.95
N ASP A 61 18.55 -9.29 34.49
CA ASP A 61 18.70 -7.89 34.11
C ASP A 61 18.68 -7.68 32.59
N SER A 62 17.65 -8.26 31.97
CA SER A 62 17.49 -8.28 30.53
C SER A 62 16.10 -7.82 30.10
N TYR A 63 16.03 -7.32 28.87
CA TYR A 63 14.80 -6.98 28.19
C TYR A 63 14.71 -7.75 26.88
N ILE A 64 13.49 -8.13 26.55
CA ILE A 64 13.08 -8.45 25.18
C ILE A 64 11.93 -7.53 24.80
N GLY A 65 11.93 -7.03 23.58
CA GLY A 65 10.92 -6.10 23.09
C GLY A 65 10.62 -6.28 21.61
N VAL A 66 9.41 -5.92 21.22
CA VAL A 66 8.98 -5.93 19.82
C VAL A 66 8.39 -4.59 19.41
N ILE A 67 8.67 -4.19 18.18
CA ILE A 67 8.02 -3.07 17.49
C ILE A 67 7.73 -3.49 16.04
N GLY A 68 6.46 -3.43 15.63
CA GLY A 68 6.02 -4.14 14.44
C GLY A 68 6.32 -5.64 14.54
N GLN A 69 7.14 -6.17 13.64
CA GLN A 69 7.60 -7.57 13.63
C GLN A 69 9.04 -7.76 14.11
N ASP A 70 9.77 -6.67 14.36
CA ASP A 70 11.18 -6.75 14.73
C ASP A 70 11.33 -7.01 16.24
N VAL A 71 12.24 -7.90 16.57
CA VAL A 71 12.59 -8.32 17.93
C VAL A 71 13.90 -7.69 18.33
N TYR A 72 13.92 -7.15 19.53
CA TYR A 72 15.08 -6.51 20.13
C TYR A 72 15.34 -7.08 21.51
N VAL A 73 16.61 -7.18 21.87
CA VAL A 73 17.07 -7.56 23.20
C VAL A 73 18.00 -6.51 23.76
N LEU A 74 18.01 -6.36 25.09
CA LEU A 74 18.89 -5.46 25.81
C LEU A 74 19.32 -6.15 27.12
N GLY A 75 20.61 -6.11 27.43
CA GLY A 75 21.15 -6.72 28.64
C GLY A 75 22.64 -7.03 28.47
N ALA A 76 23.35 -7.19 29.58
CA ALA A 76 24.80 -7.39 29.57
C ALA A 76 25.23 -8.61 28.73
N ALA A 77 24.39 -9.65 28.68
CA ALA A 77 24.62 -10.86 27.89
C ALA A 77 24.62 -10.63 26.36
N PHE A 78 23.97 -9.57 25.88
CA PHE A 78 23.80 -9.26 24.46
C PHE A 78 24.78 -8.19 23.96
N GLY A 79 25.50 -7.53 24.86
CA GLY A 79 26.43 -6.44 24.55
C GLY A 79 25.87 -5.04 24.87
N PRO A 80 26.60 -3.97 24.50
CA PRO A 80 26.20 -2.62 24.84
C PRO A 80 25.02 -2.14 23.98
N GLY A 81 23.94 -1.74 24.64
CA GLY A 81 22.78 -1.14 23.99
C GLY A 81 21.74 -2.15 23.50
N ILE A 82 20.77 -1.65 22.74
CA ILE A 82 19.68 -2.45 22.17
C ILE A 82 20.22 -3.18 20.94
N VAL A 83 20.03 -4.49 20.89
CA VAL A 83 20.45 -5.36 19.79
C VAL A 83 19.22 -5.87 19.05
N HIS A 84 19.20 -5.73 17.72
CA HIS A 84 18.20 -6.37 16.88
C HIS A 84 18.50 -7.87 16.83
N ALA A 85 17.56 -8.67 17.32
CA ALA A 85 17.71 -10.12 17.47
C ALA A 85 17.17 -10.88 16.24
N GLY A 86 16.23 -10.29 15.51
CA GLY A 86 15.54 -10.92 14.38
C GLY A 86 14.10 -10.44 14.28
N ARG A 87 13.23 -11.26 13.72
CA ARG A 87 11.78 -11.01 13.63
C ARG A 87 10.99 -12.05 14.41
N ILE A 88 9.75 -11.72 14.79
CA ILE A 88 8.86 -12.63 15.52
C ILE A 88 8.78 -14.00 14.82
N ALA A 89 8.63 -14.01 13.49
CA ALA A 89 8.54 -15.22 12.66
C ALA A 89 9.80 -16.09 12.67
N ASP A 90 10.96 -15.55 13.05
CA ASP A 90 12.22 -16.30 13.15
C ASP A 90 12.23 -17.20 14.40
N PHE A 91 11.44 -16.84 15.42
CA PHE A 91 11.44 -17.49 16.74
C PHE A 91 10.15 -18.25 17.02
N VAL A 92 9.02 -17.68 16.62
CA VAL A 92 7.70 -18.26 16.81
C VAL A 92 6.95 -18.26 15.49
N ALA A 93 6.40 -19.42 15.14
CA ALA A 93 5.45 -19.46 14.04
C ALA A 93 4.30 -18.49 14.36
N PRO A 94 3.87 -17.63 13.40
CA PRO A 94 2.72 -16.78 13.61
C PRO A 94 1.57 -17.64 14.09
N LYS A 95 0.76 -17.12 15.03
CA LYS A 95 -0.36 -17.85 15.60
C LYS A 95 -1.28 -18.29 14.45
N SER A 96 -1.13 -19.54 14.01
CA SER A 96 -1.79 -20.02 12.80
C SER A 96 -3.29 -19.95 13.03
N GLY A 97 -3.98 -19.06 12.32
CA GLY A 97 -5.44 -18.93 12.35
C GLY A 97 -6.03 -17.74 13.11
N ALA A 98 -5.23 -16.79 13.62
CA ALA A 98 -5.79 -15.51 14.07
C ALA A 98 -6.07 -14.60 12.86
N THR A 99 -7.31 -14.13 12.75
CA THR A 99 -7.73 -13.18 11.70
C THR A 99 -7.61 -11.75 12.23
N VAL A 100 -6.91 -10.88 11.51
CA VAL A 100 -6.71 -9.47 11.87
C VAL A 100 -7.84 -8.61 11.29
N ASP A 101 -8.45 -7.75 12.09
CA ASP A 101 -9.48 -6.80 11.62
C ASP A 101 -8.84 -5.50 11.11
N LEU A 102 -9.05 -5.20 9.83
CA LEU A 102 -8.57 -4.00 9.15
C LEU A 102 -9.61 -2.87 9.12
N SER A 103 -10.80 -3.05 9.71
CA SER A 103 -11.90 -2.06 9.68
C SER A 103 -11.43 -0.67 10.08
N ASN A 104 -11.46 0.27 9.12
CA ASN A 104 -11.02 1.65 9.21
C ASN A 104 -9.56 1.83 9.69
N LEU A 105 -8.73 0.80 9.56
CA LEU A 105 -7.34 0.85 9.94
C LEU A 105 -6.53 1.70 8.97
N ILE A 106 -5.80 2.67 9.53
CA ILE A 106 -4.73 3.40 8.84
C ILE A 106 -3.45 2.56 8.97
N LEU A 107 -2.85 2.20 7.84
CA LEU A 107 -1.65 1.37 7.80
C LEU A 107 -0.43 2.15 8.31
N ALA A 108 0.53 1.43 8.88
CA ALA A 108 1.76 2.02 9.43
C ALA A 108 3.05 1.33 8.95
N SER A 109 2.99 0.05 8.56
CA SER A 109 4.16 -0.70 8.13
C SER A 109 4.71 -0.20 6.79
N ARG A 110 6.03 -0.06 6.70
CA ARG A 110 6.80 0.26 5.49
C ARG A 110 7.55 -0.95 4.92
N ALA A 111 7.21 -2.16 5.37
CA ALA A 111 7.83 -3.38 4.86
C ALA A 111 7.67 -3.46 3.34
N ALA A 112 8.80 -3.50 2.62
CA ALA A 112 8.79 -3.46 1.16
C ALA A 112 8.51 -4.83 0.52
N ASN A 113 8.55 -5.91 1.30
CA ASN A 113 8.31 -7.27 0.82
C ASN A 113 6.89 -7.71 1.21
N CYS A 114 6.14 -8.22 0.24
CA CYS A 114 4.79 -8.71 0.47
C CYS A 114 4.72 -9.90 1.43
N SER A 115 5.82 -10.64 1.64
CA SER A 115 5.86 -11.75 2.59
C SER A 115 5.65 -11.31 4.04
N GLU A 116 6.00 -10.06 4.37
CA GLU A 116 5.81 -9.49 5.71
C GLU A 116 4.33 -9.29 6.05
N TYR A 117 3.46 -9.33 5.04
CA TYR A 117 2.01 -9.17 5.18
C TYR A 117 1.28 -10.51 5.08
N ALA A 118 1.98 -11.65 5.17
CA ALA A 118 1.34 -12.96 5.17
C ALA A 118 0.40 -13.11 6.38
N GLY A 119 -0.85 -13.50 6.15
CA GLY A 119 -1.86 -13.53 7.19
C GLY A 119 -3.28 -13.69 6.67
N GLN A 120 -4.24 -13.70 7.59
CA GLN A 120 -5.67 -13.65 7.29
C GLN A 120 -6.26 -12.38 7.89
N TYR A 121 -7.08 -11.69 7.11
CA TYR A 121 -7.61 -10.38 7.43
C TYR A 121 -9.11 -10.33 7.12
N THR A 122 -9.82 -9.57 7.94
CA THR A 122 -11.23 -9.23 7.74
C THR A 122 -11.43 -7.72 7.82
N SER A 123 -12.55 -7.24 7.30
CA SER A 123 -13.00 -5.87 7.54
C SER A 123 -14.52 -5.78 7.53
N SER A 124 -15.04 -4.67 8.03
CA SER A 124 -16.41 -4.22 7.87
C SER A 124 -16.41 -2.88 7.12
N ALA A 125 -17.36 -2.73 6.19
CA ALA A 125 -17.50 -1.54 5.39
C ALA A 125 -18.97 -1.31 5.05
N THR A 126 -19.38 -0.05 4.98
CA THR A 126 -20.73 0.37 4.62
C THR A 126 -20.72 0.99 3.24
N ASP A 127 -21.59 0.50 2.36
CA ASP A 127 -22.02 1.25 1.19
C ASP A 127 -22.99 2.35 1.65
N ILE A 128 -22.45 3.56 1.88
CA ILE A 128 -23.19 4.68 2.44
C ILE A 128 -24.37 5.07 1.52
N SER A 129 -24.19 4.92 0.21
CA SER A 129 -25.23 5.28 -0.77
C SER A 129 -26.47 4.39 -0.70
N ARG A 130 -26.30 3.16 -0.21
CA ARG A 130 -27.33 2.13 -0.13
C ARG A 130 -27.70 1.72 1.29
N SER A 131 -27.02 2.27 2.29
CA SER A 131 -27.14 1.86 3.70
C SER A 131 -26.98 0.34 3.88
N LEU A 132 -25.99 -0.25 3.19
CA LEU A 132 -25.77 -1.69 3.20
C LEU A 132 -24.37 -2.03 3.74
N ASN A 133 -24.31 -2.95 4.70
CA ASN A 133 -23.06 -3.43 5.28
C ASN A 133 -22.47 -4.59 4.47
N PHE A 134 -21.15 -4.59 4.34
CA PHE A 134 -20.35 -5.64 3.74
C PHE A 134 -19.27 -6.10 4.71
N SER A 135 -18.86 -7.35 4.55
CA SER A 135 -17.68 -7.90 5.21
C SER A 135 -16.60 -8.15 4.16
N GLY A 136 -15.42 -7.59 4.39
CA GLY A 136 -14.24 -7.85 3.57
C GLY A 136 -13.41 -9.01 4.10
N THR A 137 -12.77 -9.71 3.18
CA THR A 137 -11.79 -10.75 3.47
C THR A 137 -10.55 -10.54 2.60
N LEU A 138 -9.39 -10.75 3.21
CA LEU A 138 -8.11 -10.77 2.53
C LEU A 138 -7.24 -11.85 3.19
N GLY A 139 -6.73 -12.79 2.40
CA GLY A 139 -5.72 -13.75 2.82
C GLY A 139 -4.46 -13.54 2.00
N ILE A 140 -3.31 -13.46 2.66
CA ILE A 140 -2.01 -13.37 2.02
C ILE A 140 -1.19 -14.59 2.42
N SER A 141 -0.68 -15.31 1.44
CA SER A 141 0.13 -16.52 1.64
C SER A 141 1.42 -16.41 0.85
N VAL A 142 2.47 -17.09 1.31
CA VAL A 142 3.77 -17.10 0.64
C VAL A 142 4.14 -18.53 0.32
N ALA A 143 4.40 -18.82 -0.95
CA ALA A 143 4.83 -20.13 -1.41
C ALA A 143 5.64 -19.99 -2.70
N ASN A 144 6.71 -20.79 -2.83
CA ASN A 144 7.51 -20.87 -4.06
C ASN A 144 8.02 -19.50 -4.56
N GLY A 145 8.39 -18.60 -3.65
CA GLY A 145 8.87 -17.26 -3.98
C GLY A 145 7.81 -16.27 -4.45
N LEU A 146 6.52 -16.62 -4.34
CA LEU A 146 5.38 -15.76 -4.66
C LEU A 146 4.59 -15.43 -3.39
N CYS A 147 4.11 -14.20 -3.30
CA CYS A 147 3.00 -13.85 -2.42
C CYS A 147 1.69 -13.99 -3.20
N THR A 148 0.69 -14.65 -2.61
CA THR A 148 -0.65 -14.80 -3.18
C THR A 148 -1.68 -14.18 -2.27
N PHE A 149 -2.37 -13.17 -2.79
CA PHE A 149 -3.46 -12.43 -2.18
C PHE A 149 -4.78 -13.05 -2.66
N THR A 150 -5.66 -13.42 -1.74
CA THR A 150 -7.01 -13.89 -2.04
C THR A 150 -8.00 -12.97 -1.33
N SER A 151 -8.83 -12.27 -2.08
CA SER A 151 -9.76 -11.29 -1.50
C SER A 151 -11.13 -11.38 -2.14
N ASN A 152 -12.16 -10.98 -1.38
CA ASN A 152 -13.51 -10.75 -1.89
C ASN A 152 -13.74 -9.32 -2.41
N ASN A 153 -12.69 -8.50 -2.51
CA ASN A 153 -12.70 -7.17 -3.12
C ASN A 153 -13.65 -6.17 -2.44
N ILE A 154 -13.88 -6.32 -1.14
CA ILE A 154 -14.55 -5.32 -0.31
C ILE A 154 -13.47 -4.55 0.48
N PRO A 155 -13.46 -3.21 0.47
CA PRO A 155 -12.45 -2.42 1.16
C PRO A 155 -12.57 -2.52 2.68
N ASN A 156 -11.60 -1.94 3.37
CA ASN A 156 -11.60 -1.82 4.82
C ASN A 156 -12.25 -0.53 5.35
N HIS A 157 -12.86 0.28 4.48
CA HIS A 157 -13.45 1.56 4.83
C HIS A 157 -14.84 1.67 4.20
N ASP A 158 -15.68 2.55 4.74
CA ASP A 158 -16.96 2.89 4.12
C ASP A 158 -16.76 3.53 2.75
N PHE A 159 -17.69 3.31 1.81
CA PHE A 159 -17.55 3.72 0.41
C PHE A 159 -18.88 4.21 -0.18
N GLY A 160 -18.82 4.73 -1.41
CA GLY A 160 -20.00 5.18 -2.17
C GLY A 160 -20.43 6.62 -1.89
N ALA A 161 -19.86 7.29 -0.89
CA ALA A 161 -20.11 8.72 -0.67
C ALA A 161 -19.62 9.56 -1.87
N GLY A 162 -20.50 10.38 -2.43
CA GLY A 162 -20.21 11.19 -3.63
C GLY A 162 -20.10 10.39 -4.94
N GLY A 163 -20.13 9.06 -4.88
CA GLY A 163 -20.04 8.19 -6.04
C GLY A 163 -21.39 8.01 -6.76
N HIS A 164 -21.31 7.65 -8.04
CA HIS A 164 -22.47 7.33 -8.88
C HIS A 164 -22.19 6.03 -9.64
N PHE A 165 -22.20 4.92 -8.91
CA PHE A 165 -21.82 3.62 -9.46
C PHE A 165 -22.88 3.10 -10.44
N ALA A 166 -22.46 2.81 -11.66
CA ALA A 166 -23.34 2.23 -12.68
C ALA A 166 -23.85 0.83 -12.27
N THR A 167 -23.01 0.07 -11.56
CA THR A 167 -23.34 -1.25 -11.00
C THR A 167 -23.17 -1.18 -9.47
N PRO A 168 -24.15 -1.65 -8.67
CA PRO A 168 -23.98 -1.73 -7.23
C PRO A 168 -22.77 -2.58 -6.83
N VAL A 169 -22.11 -2.21 -5.73
CA VAL A 169 -21.00 -3.02 -5.18
C VAL A 169 -21.52 -4.40 -4.77
N SER A 170 -20.73 -5.41 -5.11
CA SER A 170 -20.86 -6.79 -4.63
C SER A 170 -19.49 -7.36 -4.28
N ALA A 171 -19.45 -8.33 -3.37
CA ALA A 171 -18.23 -9.08 -3.11
C ALA A 171 -17.86 -9.91 -4.36
N VAL A 172 -16.64 -9.74 -4.85
CA VAL A 172 -16.11 -10.43 -6.03
C VAL A 172 -14.78 -11.05 -5.64
N ASN A 173 -14.74 -12.38 -5.59
CA ASN A 173 -13.53 -13.10 -5.22
C ASN A 173 -12.49 -13.05 -6.34
N HIS A 174 -11.26 -12.72 -5.99
CA HIS A 174 -10.11 -12.77 -6.89
C HIS A 174 -8.87 -13.27 -6.15
N SER A 175 -7.96 -13.89 -6.90
CA SER A 175 -6.63 -14.24 -6.42
C SER A 175 -5.57 -13.57 -7.29
N TYR A 176 -4.57 -12.97 -6.65
CA TYR A 176 -3.45 -12.29 -7.30
C TYR A 176 -2.15 -12.81 -6.71
N SER A 177 -1.21 -13.21 -7.56
CA SER A 177 0.12 -13.64 -7.18
C SER A 177 1.17 -12.68 -7.71
N MET A 178 2.23 -12.42 -6.97
CA MET A 178 3.33 -11.54 -7.37
C MET A 178 4.66 -12.05 -6.81
N PRO A 179 5.82 -11.73 -7.43
CA PRO A 179 7.12 -12.07 -6.88
C PRO A 179 7.31 -11.50 -5.47
N ALA A 180 7.74 -12.33 -4.53
CA ALA A 180 8.10 -11.86 -3.18
C ALA A 180 9.41 -11.03 -3.19
N VAL A 181 10.26 -11.26 -4.20
CA VAL A 181 11.49 -10.49 -4.43
C VAL A 181 11.40 -9.91 -5.84
N PRO A 182 10.80 -8.72 -6.01
CA PRO A 182 10.68 -8.09 -7.32
C PRO A 182 12.05 -7.63 -7.85
N VAL A 183 12.20 -7.62 -9.17
CA VAL A 183 13.43 -7.21 -9.85
C VAL A 183 13.08 -6.18 -10.93
N LEU A 184 13.87 -5.11 -11.00
CA LEU A 184 13.74 -4.11 -12.06
C LEU A 184 14.03 -4.77 -13.41
N ALA A 185 13.11 -4.61 -14.34
CA ALA A 185 13.30 -5.05 -15.71
C ALA A 185 14.17 -4.04 -16.47
N SER A 186 14.88 -4.51 -17.50
CA SER A 186 15.63 -3.64 -18.43
C SER A 186 14.72 -2.71 -19.24
N THR A 187 13.44 -3.07 -19.36
CA THR A 187 12.41 -2.32 -20.07
C THR A 187 11.12 -2.37 -19.28
N VAL A 188 10.47 -1.22 -19.14
CA VAL A 188 9.17 -1.13 -18.46
C VAL A 188 8.06 -1.82 -19.27
N THR A 189 7.06 -2.35 -18.58
CA THR A 189 5.84 -2.91 -19.21
C THR A 189 4.70 -1.88 -19.13
N PRO A 190 4.13 -1.42 -20.26
CA PRO A 190 3.02 -0.48 -20.23
C PRO A 190 1.78 -1.04 -19.54
N LEU A 191 0.99 -0.17 -18.90
CA LEU A 191 -0.37 -0.54 -18.47
C LEU A 191 -1.28 -0.72 -19.68
N THR A 192 -2.16 -1.70 -19.63
CA THR A 192 -3.18 -1.94 -20.67
C THR A 192 -4.50 -2.34 -20.03
N LEU A 193 -5.56 -2.46 -20.84
CA LEU A 193 -6.86 -2.96 -20.36
C LEU A 193 -6.83 -4.43 -19.92
N GLU A 194 -5.80 -5.17 -20.32
CA GLU A 194 -5.68 -6.59 -20.03
C GLU A 194 -5.26 -6.86 -18.58
N TRP A 195 -4.81 -5.85 -17.83
CA TRP A 195 -4.20 -6.05 -16.51
C TRP A 195 -4.83 -5.17 -15.44
N ASP A 196 -5.16 -5.77 -14.30
CA ASP A 196 -5.22 -5.02 -13.05
C ASP A 196 -3.79 -4.60 -12.66
N ASN A 197 -3.62 -3.42 -12.06
CA ASN A 197 -2.29 -2.83 -11.87
C ASN A 197 -1.67 -3.23 -10.53
N ALA A 198 -2.46 -3.24 -9.47
CA ALA A 198 -2.01 -3.57 -8.13
C ALA A 198 -3.16 -4.14 -7.30
N ILE A 199 -2.83 -4.79 -6.19
CA ILE A 199 -3.77 -5.07 -5.10
C ILE A 199 -3.32 -4.33 -3.85
N LEU A 200 -4.24 -3.64 -3.19
CA LEU A 200 -3.98 -2.95 -1.94
C LEU A 200 -4.18 -3.87 -0.74
N LEU A 201 -3.57 -3.53 0.39
CA LEU A 201 -3.61 -4.30 1.64
C LEU A 201 -4.99 -4.29 2.31
N ASN A 202 -5.96 -3.59 1.74
CA ASN A 202 -7.37 -3.71 2.12
C ASN A 202 -8.17 -4.68 1.24
N GLY A 203 -7.51 -5.39 0.31
CA GLY A 203 -8.11 -6.40 -0.56
C GLY A 203 -8.68 -5.88 -1.88
N VAL A 204 -8.65 -4.58 -2.13
CA VAL A 204 -9.21 -3.97 -3.34
C VAL A 204 -8.12 -3.73 -4.39
N LYS A 205 -8.45 -4.00 -5.65
CA LYS A 205 -7.55 -3.82 -6.78
C LYS A 205 -7.46 -2.36 -7.26
N VAL A 206 -6.36 -2.06 -7.93
CA VAL A 206 -6.12 -0.80 -8.65
C VAL A 206 -6.24 -1.05 -10.14
N ASP A 207 -7.05 -0.24 -10.81
CA ASP A 207 -7.29 -0.32 -12.26
C ASP A 207 -7.35 1.09 -12.87
N ILE A 208 -6.20 1.71 -13.06
CA ILE A 208 -6.06 3.12 -13.48
C ILE A 208 -6.33 3.30 -14.98
N TRP A 209 -6.24 2.23 -15.77
CA TRP A 209 -6.32 2.31 -17.23
C TRP A 209 -7.76 2.18 -17.75
N ALA A 210 -8.39 3.32 -18.04
CA ALA A 210 -9.78 3.37 -18.48
C ALA A 210 -10.00 2.71 -19.85
N ALA A 211 -11.10 1.94 -19.96
CA ALA A 211 -11.58 1.41 -21.24
C ALA A 211 -12.08 2.52 -22.18
N ALA A 212 -12.58 3.62 -21.61
CA ALA A 212 -13.21 4.75 -22.28
C ALA A 212 -12.23 5.53 -23.17
N CYS A 213 -12.63 5.78 -24.42
CA CYS A 213 -11.80 6.41 -25.44
C CYS A 213 -12.63 7.36 -26.31
N TYR A 214 -12.03 8.46 -26.74
CA TYR A 214 -12.66 9.39 -27.67
C TYR A 214 -13.07 8.70 -28.99
N GLY A 215 -14.24 9.09 -29.51
CA GLY A 215 -14.71 8.67 -30.83
C GLY A 215 -15.28 7.26 -30.92
N VAL A 216 -15.46 6.56 -29.80
CA VAL A 216 -16.09 5.23 -29.75
C VAL A 216 -17.39 5.27 -28.96
N GLY A 217 -18.52 5.10 -29.64
CA GLY A 217 -19.84 5.21 -29.03
C GLY A 217 -20.08 6.58 -28.39
N ASP A 218 -20.50 6.58 -27.11
CA ASP A 218 -20.61 7.78 -26.28
C ASP A 218 -19.28 8.18 -25.59
N GLY A 219 -18.19 7.47 -25.92
CA GLY A 219 -16.88 7.62 -25.31
C GLY A 219 -16.66 6.76 -24.05
N LYS A 220 -17.74 6.28 -23.41
CA LYS A 220 -17.71 5.58 -22.12
C LYS A 220 -17.94 4.08 -22.21
N ILE A 221 -18.54 3.59 -23.28
CA ILE A 221 -18.75 2.14 -23.52
C ILE A 221 -17.46 1.31 -23.65
N GLY A 222 -16.31 1.98 -23.79
CA GLY A 222 -15.00 1.35 -23.92
C GLY A 222 -14.63 1.05 -25.37
N CYS A 223 -13.34 1.17 -25.70
CA CYS A 223 -12.88 1.00 -27.08
C CYS A 223 -12.30 -0.36 -27.44
N ASN A 224 -12.07 -1.25 -26.45
CA ASN A 224 -11.53 -2.61 -26.63
C ASN A 224 -10.31 -2.71 -27.57
N ASN A 225 -9.56 -1.62 -27.71
CA ASN A 225 -8.39 -1.52 -28.55
C ASN A 225 -7.28 -0.82 -27.76
N PRO A 226 -6.25 -1.53 -27.28
CA PRO A 226 -5.19 -0.95 -26.44
C PRO A 226 -4.47 0.21 -27.13
N ASN A 227 -4.43 0.23 -28.47
CA ASN A 227 -3.74 1.24 -29.27
C ASN A 227 -4.60 2.46 -29.60
N GLN A 228 -5.86 2.50 -29.17
CA GLN A 228 -6.71 3.67 -29.34
C GLN A 228 -6.15 4.83 -28.50
N ALA A 229 -5.81 5.93 -29.18
CA ALA A 229 -5.39 7.18 -28.55
C ALA A 229 -6.57 7.90 -27.90
N TRP A 230 -6.26 8.89 -27.05
CA TRP A 230 -7.25 9.74 -26.37
C TRP A 230 -8.16 8.94 -25.45
N ARG A 231 -7.53 8.28 -24.47
CA ARG A 231 -8.24 7.59 -23.39
C ARG A 231 -8.64 8.60 -22.34
N TYR A 232 -9.89 8.53 -21.90
CA TYR A 232 -10.35 9.40 -20.84
C TYR A 232 -9.62 9.09 -19.53
N ASP A 233 -9.39 10.13 -18.74
CA ASP A 233 -8.90 9.99 -17.37
C ASP A 233 -10.09 9.83 -16.40
N PRO A 234 -10.23 8.68 -15.70
CA PRO A 234 -11.31 8.47 -14.72
C PRO A 234 -11.35 9.51 -13.61
N MET A 235 -10.17 10.06 -13.27
CA MET A 235 -9.99 11.02 -12.20
C MET A 235 -10.26 12.47 -12.61
N PHE A 236 -10.40 12.75 -13.91
CA PHE A 236 -10.79 14.08 -14.36
C PHE A 236 -12.29 14.28 -14.12
N SER A 237 -12.62 15.21 -13.22
CA SER A 237 -13.99 15.44 -12.76
C SER A 237 -14.98 15.75 -13.89
N GLY A 238 -14.53 16.40 -14.96
CA GLY A 238 -15.36 16.72 -16.13
C GLY A 238 -15.76 15.50 -16.97
N ASN A 239 -15.17 14.32 -16.73
CA ASN A 239 -15.55 13.09 -17.42
C ASN A 239 -16.72 12.35 -16.78
N ASN A 240 -17.05 12.65 -15.51
CA ASN A 240 -18.16 12.05 -14.78
C ASN A 240 -18.16 10.50 -14.84
N PHE A 241 -17.08 9.86 -14.40
CA PHE A 241 -17.01 8.39 -14.22
C PHE A 241 -17.64 7.91 -12.91
N GLY A 242 -18.12 8.83 -12.06
CA GLY A 242 -18.87 8.49 -10.85
C GLY A 242 -18.02 7.87 -9.75
N THR A 243 -16.72 8.18 -9.70
CA THR A 243 -15.85 7.83 -8.58
C THR A 243 -16.38 8.43 -7.27
N ASP A 244 -16.29 7.67 -6.19
CA ASP A 244 -16.60 8.16 -4.85
C ASP A 244 -15.46 9.01 -4.25
N THR A 245 -15.61 9.45 -3.00
CA THR A 245 -14.60 10.23 -2.27
C THR A 245 -13.27 9.49 -2.03
N HIS A 246 -13.22 8.19 -2.31
CA HIS A 246 -12.03 7.35 -2.22
C HIS A 246 -11.44 7.07 -3.61
N ASN A 247 -11.84 7.83 -4.63
CA ASN A 247 -11.30 7.76 -5.98
C ASN A 247 -11.51 6.40 -6.65
N ALA A 248 -12.64 5.76 -6.35
CA ALA A 248 -12.97 4.43 -6.81
C ALA A 248 -14.41 4.33 -7.31
N HIS A 249 -14.64 3.37 -8.20
CA HIS A 249 -15.98 2.98 -8.63
C HIS A 249 -16.04 1.47 -8.90
N THR A 250 -17.16 0.99 -9.43
CA THR A 250 -17.38 -0.43 -9.69
C THR A 250 -17.16 -0.80 -11.15
N GLN A 251 -16.70 -2.03 -11.36
CA GLN A 251 -16.78 -2.71 -12.65
C GLN A 251 -18.20 -3.25 -12.90
N PRO A 252 -18.54 -3.67 -14.14
CA PRO A 252 -19.86 -4.24 -14.46
C PRO A 252 -20.27 -5.48 -13.63
N ASN A 253 -19.31 -6.18 -13.03
CA ASN A 253 -19.56 -7.31 -12.13
C ASN A 253 -19.71 -6.90 -10.65
N GLY A 254 -19.70 -5.59 -10.35
CA GLY A 254 -19.81 -5.04 -9.00
C GLY A 254 -18.49 -4.93 -8.22
N ALA A 255 -17.35 -5.32 -8.81
CA ALA A 255 -16.05 -5.19 -8.16
C ALA A 255 -15.64 -3.71 -8.02
N TYR A 256 -15.49 -3.23 -6.79
CA TYR A 256 -14.95 -1.92 -6.46
C TYR A 256 -13.45 -1.83 -6.81
N HIS A 257 -12.97 -0.72 -7.36
CA HIS A 257 -11.55 -0.57 -7.73
C HIS A 257 -11.11 0.91 -7.73
N TYR A 258 -9.84 1.14 -7.41
CA TYR A 258 -9.27 2.49 -7.32
C TYR A 258 -8.66 2.97 -8.65
N HIS A 259 -8.83 4.27 -8.91
CA HIS A 259 -8.10 5.02 -9.94
C HIS A 259 -7.09 6.03 -9.34
N GLY A 260 -7.16 6.29 -8.05
CA GLY A 260 -6.29 7.25 -7.36
C GLY A 260 -6.29 7.03 -5.85
N ASN A 261 -5.75 7.98 -5.09
CA ASN A 261 -5.54 7.85 -3.65
C ASN A 261 -6.79 7.30 -2.93
N PRO A 262 -6.71 6.14 -2.24
CA PRO A 262 -7.86 5.59 -1.51
C PRO A 262 -8.37 6.50 -0.39
N ASN A 263 -7.59 7.49 0.06
CA ASN A 263 -7.93 8.41 1.15
C ASN A 263 -8.27 7.72 2.49
N ALA A 264 -7.94 6.43 2.63
CA ALA A 264 -8.35 5.60 3.75
C ALA A 264 -7.24 4.69 4.30
N LEU A 265 -6.11 4.55 3.59
CA LEU A 265 -5.06 3.58 3.97
C LEU A 265 -3.84 4.21 4.66
N PHE A 266 -3.69 5.53 4.60
CA PHE A 266 -2.56 6.24 5.19
C PHE A 266 -2.95 7.67 5.57
N THR A 267 -2.22 8.25 6.53
CA THR A 267 -2.45 9.62 6.99
C THR A 267 -1.97 10.67 5.99
N SER A 268 -2.71 11.78 5.89
CA SER A 268 -2.32 12.97 5.12
C SER A 268 -1.45 13.95 5.92
N SER A 269 -1.15 13.68 7.18
CA SER A 269 -0.46 14.61 8.11
C SER A 269 0.96 15.00 7.69
N GLY A 270 1.66 14.14 6.96
CA GLY A 270 3.06 14.38 6.57
C GLY A 270 4.06 14.35 7.71
N ASN A 271 3.68 13.84 8.89
CA ASN A 271 4.57 13.72 10.05
C ASN A 271 5.56 12.55 9.93
N ALA A 272 5.26 11.56 9.10
CA ALA A 272 6.08 10.38 8.87
C ALA A 272 5.97 9.95 7.40
N ALA A 273 7.00 9.28 6.91
CA ALA A 273 6.97 8.65 5.59
C ALA A 273 5.82 7.61 5.53
N SER A 274 5.09 7.56 4.42
CA SER A 274 3.86 6.79 4.31
C SER A 274 4.09 5.27 4.36
N PRO A 275 3.14 4.47 4.87
CA PRO A 275 3.23 3.01 4.82
C PRO A 275 3.25 2.49 3.38
N VAL A 276 3.61 1.22 3.23
CA VAL A 276 3.19 0.43 2.06
C VAL A 276 1.70 0.16 2.21
N ILE A 277 0.95 0.41 1.14
CA ILE A 277 -0.51 0.26 1.09
C ILE A 277 -0.96 -0.86 0.15
N GLY A 278 -0.02 -1.47 -0.58
CA GLY A 278 -0.32 -2.49 -1.58
C GLY A 278 0.91 -2.93 -2.36
N PHE A 279 0.70 -3.83 -3.31
CA PHE A 279 1.74 -4.37 -4.19
C PHE A 279 1.25 -4.40 -5.63
N ALA A 280 2.11 -3.94 -6.53
CA ALA A 280 1.86 -3.98 -7.97
C ALA A 280 1.99 -5.41 -8.51
N ALA A 281 1.47 -5.64 -9.72
CA ALA A 281 1.52 -6.94 -10.38
C ALA A 281 2.95 -7.50 -10.57
N ASP A 282 3.96 -6.62 -10.59
CA ASP A 282 5.38 -6.96 -10.70
C ASP A 282 6.06 -7.19 -9.34
N GLY A 283 5.33 -7.08 -8.24
CA GLY A 283 5.76 -7.36 -6.88
C GLY A 283 6.36 -6.16 -6.12
N PHE A 284 6.57 -5.01 -6.77
CA PHE A 284 7.06 -3.83 -6.08
C PHE A 284 5.98 -3.21 -5.17
N PRO A 285 6.37 -2.65 -4.00
CA PRO A 285 5.43 -2.03 -3.09
C PRO A 285 4.85 -0.73 -3.67
N VAL A 286 3.61 -0.44 -3.30
CA VAL A 286 2.95 0.85 -3.50
C VAL A 286 2.91 1.57 -2.15
N PHE A 287 3.61 2.69 -2.05
CA PHE A 287 3.62 3.55 -0.87
C PHE A 287 2.53 4.62 -0.95
N GLY A 288 2.06 5.08 0.21
CA GLY A 288 1.32 6.35 0.28
C GLY A 288 2.19 7.55 -0.12
N SER A 289 1.65 8.76 0.01
CA SER A 289 2.22 9.93 -0.66
C SER A 289 3.52 10.50 -0.08
N TYR A 290 3.88 10.18 1.15
CA TYR A 290 5.03 10.79 1.84
C TYR A 290 6.25 9.88 1.84
N PHE A 291 7.43 10.49 1.71
CA PHE A 291 8.71 9.82 1.88
C PHE A 291 9.66 10.68 2.71
N ASP A 292 10.69 10.05 3.25
CA ASP A 292 11.78 10.72 3.96
C ASP A 292 12.86 11.14 2.95
N ASP A 293 12.93 12.44 2.70
CA ASP A 293 13.97 13.07 1.88
C ASP A 293 15.09 13.56 2.79
N GLN A 294 16.02 12.64 3.11
CA GLN A 294 17.24 12.92 3.89
C GLN A 294 16.97 13.61 5.24
N GLY A 295 15.96 13.14 5.97
CA GLY A 295 15.52 13.66 7.26
C GLY A 295 14.32 14.62 7.17
N THR A 296 13.87 14.96 5.96
CA THR A 296 12.68 15.81 5.74
C THR A 296 11.55 15.00 5.14
N VAL A 297 10.45 14.81 5.88
CA VAL A 297 9.27 14.13 5.36
C VAL A 297 8.46 15.07 4.47
N ARG A 298 8.22 14.67 3.22
CA ARG A 298 7.43 15.43 2.25
C ARG A 298 6.71 14.54 1.24
N LYS A 299 5.75 15.11 0.51
CA LYS A 299 5.06 14.39 -0.57
C LYS A 299 6.00 14.10 -1.74
N ALA A 300 5.86 12.92 -2.32
CA ALA A 300 6.39 12.58 -3.64
C ALA A 300 5.67 13.39 -4.72
N ARG A 301 6.43 13.93 -5.66
CA ARG A 301 5.91 14.72 -6.78
C ARG A 301 6.01 13.91 -8.06
N SER A 302 4.90 13.78 -8.76
CA SER A 302 4.87 13.23 -10.11
C SER A 302 5.74 14.06 -11.06
N SER A 303 6.42 13.38 -11.97
CA SER A 303 7.16 14.00 -13.07
C SER A 303 6.31 14.15 -14.34
N TYR A 304 5.00 13.89 -14.25
CA TYR A 304 4.05 14.20 -15.30
C TYR A 304 3.51 15.61 -15.15
N ARG A 305 3.31 16.28 -16.28
CA ARG A 305 2.57 17.55 -16.35
C ARG A 305 1.59 17.54 -17.49
N LEU A 306 0.60 18.41 -17.38
CA LEU A 306 -0.28 18.73 -18.49
C LEU A 306 0.53 19.41 -19.61
N LYS A 307 0.34 18.96 -20.85
CA LYS A 307 0.89 19.62 -22.03
C LYS A 307 0.32 21.02 -22.16
N THR A 308 1.08 21.94 -22.76
CA THR A 308 0.60 23.31 -23.00
C THR A 308 -0.02 23.45 -24.39
N GLY A 309 -1.04 24.30 -24.51
CA GLY A 309 -1.65 24.65 -25.79
C GLY A 309 -2.80 23.71 -26.20
N SER A 310 -3.04 23.60 -27.50
CA SER A 310 -4.21 22.91 -28.05
C SER A 310 -3.88 21.61 -28.76
N ARG A 311 -4.76 20.62 -28.63
CA ARG A 311 -4.71 19.36 -29.37
C ARG A 311 -4.94 19.65 -30.86
N ALA A 312 -4.18 19.00 -31.73
CA ALA A 312 -4.30 19.21 -33.18
C ALA A 312 -5.71 18.85 -33.70
N PRO A 313 -6.43 19.75 -34.40
CA PRO A 313 -7.78 19.47 -34.89
C PRO A 313 -7.72 18.60 -36.15
N ARG A 314 -7.76 17.28 -35.98
CA ARG A 314 -7.76 16.30 -37.09
C ARG A 314 -8.66 15.11 -36.77
N ALA A 315 -9.06 14.34 -37.78
CA ALA A 315 -9.84 13.12 -37.60
C ALA A 315 -9.16 12.18 -36.59
N GLY A 316 -9.92 11.66 -35.63
CA GLY A 316 -9.40 10.83 -34.54
C GLY A 316 -8.70 11.59 -33.42
N ASN A 317 -8.72 12.93 -33.41
CA ASN A 317 -8.26 13.77 -32.32
C ASN A 317 -9.43 14.63 -31.78
N PRO A 318 -9.65 14.67 -30.45
CA PRO A 318 -10.75 15.43 -29.85
C PRO A 318 -10.64 16.95 -30.03
N GLY A 319 -9.47 17.49 -30.40
CA GLY A 319 -9.26 18.94 -30.45
C GLY A 319 -9.38 19.59 -29.06
N GLY A 320 -9.50 20.92 -29.03
CA GLY A 320 -9.57 21.67 -27.77
C GLY A 320 -8.22 21.83 -27.06
N GLN A 321 -8.23 22.29 -25.81
CA GLN A 321 -7.00 22.47 -25.01
C GLN A 321 -6.57 21.13 -24.39
N TYR A 322 -5.27 20.98 -24.13
CA TYR A 322 -4.81 19.97 -23.17
C TYR A 322 -5.29 20.40 -21.79
N ASP A 323 -6.31 19.73 -21.26
CA ASP A 323 -7.02 20.13 -20.02
C ASP A 323 -7.09 19.00 -18.97
N GLY A 324 -6.63 17.79 -19.30
CA GLY A 324 -6.65 16.62 -18.43
C GLY A 324 -7.85 15.71 -18.68
N THR A 325 -8.73 16.05 -19.63
CA THR A 325 -9.83 15.17 -20.07
C THR A 325 -9.30 13.80 -20.49
N TYR A 326 -8.15 13.77 -21.17
CA TYR A 326 -7.54 12.54 -21.64
C TYR A 326 -6.19 12.31 -20.96
N ARG A 327 -5.86 11.04 -20.72
CA ARG A 327 -4.55 10.61 -20.23
C ARG A 327 -3.43 11.09 -21.17
N ASP A 328 -3.71 11.12 -22.47
CA ASP A 328 -2.84 11.63 -23.53
C ASP A 328 -2.52 13.13 -23.42
N ASP A 329 -3.22 13.89 -22.57
CA ASP A 329 -2.93 15.30 -22.32
C ASP A 329 -1.69 15.51 -21.47
N TYR A 330 -1.26 14.47 -20.76
CA TYR A 330 -0.07 14.53 -19.92
C TYR A 330 1.18 14.09 -20.69
N GLU A 331 2.31 14.65 -20.30
CA GLU A 331 3.64 14.22 -20.73
C GLU A 331 4.53 13.98 -19.51
N TYR A 332 5.35 12.94 -19.60
CA TYR A 332 6.44 12.73 -18.66
C TYR A 332 7.59 13.69 -18.99
N VAL A 333 8.12 14.35 -17.96
CA VAL A 333 9.30 15.22 -18.07
C VAL A 333 10.30 14.79 -17.01
N GLU A 334 11.41 14.20 -17.45
CA GLU A 334 12.48 13.73 -16.58
C GLU A 334 12.96 14.86 -15.65
N GLY A 335 13.04 14.56 -14.35
CA GLY A 335 13.49 15.51 -13.32
C GLY A 335 12.51 16.64 -12.98
N LEU A 336 11.28 16.64 -13.51
CA LEU A 336 10.27 17.64 -13.13
C LEU A 336 9.77 17.47 -11.68
N GLY A 337 9.58 16.21 -11.29
CA GLY A 337 9.24 15.79 -9.93
C GLY A 337 10.30 14.86 -9.36
N ASP A 338 9.89 14.02 -8.41
CA ASP A 338 10.74 13.01 -7.78
C ASP A 338 10.66 11.67 -8.51
N LEU A 339 9.51 11.39 -9.13
CA LEU A 339 9.15 10.06 -9.61
C LEU A 339 9.58 9.83 -11.06
N ASP A 340 9.90 8.58 -11.39
CA ASP A 340 10.22 8.14 -12.73
C ASP A 340 9.00 8.04 -13.66
N ALA A 341 9.21 7.55 -14.88
CA ALA A 341 8.15 7.41 -15.87
C ALA A 341 7.07 6.38 -15.48
N CYS A 342 7.32 5.47 -14.53
CA CYS A 342 6.30 4.57 -14.01
C CYS A 342 5.62 5.09 -12.75
N ASN A 343 5.98 6.30 -12.29
CA ASN A 343 5.53 6.92 -11.05
C ASN A 343 6.08 6.22 -9.79
N GLY A 344 7.30 5.70 -9.88
CA GLY A 344 8.05 5.16 -8.75
C GLY A 344 9.39 5.86 -8.54
N MET A 345 10.09 5.50 -7.48
CA MET A 345 11.45 5.95 -7.20
C MET A 345 12.15 4.98 -6.23
N THR A 346 13.47 5.11 -6.10
CA THR A 346 14.25 4.38 -5.09
C THR A 346 14.58 5.28 -3.91
N VAL A 347 14.14 4.90 -2.72
CA VAL A 347 14.50 5.57 -1.45
C VAL A 347 15.17 4.55 -0.54
N ASN A 348 16.35 4.87 -0.01
CA ASN A 348 17.12 3.99 0.88
C ASN A 348 17.32 2.57 0.34
N GLY A 349 17.57 2.44 -0.97
CA GLY A 349 17.80 1.15 -1.63
C GLY A 349 16.53 0.36 -1.96
N VAL A 350 15.34 0.89 -1.66
CA VAL A 350 14.06 0.24 -1.97
C VAL A 350 13.36 1.01 -3.08
N TYR A 351 13.11 0.33 -4.21
CA TYR A 351 12.24 0.85 -5.26
C TYR A 351 10.77 0.58 -4.93
N GLY A 352 9.90 1.55 -5.19
CA GLY A 352 8.44 1.37 -5.12
C GLY A 352 7.68 2.48 -5.83
N TYR A 353 6.38 2.24 -6.03
CA TYR A 353 5.45 3.23 -6.59
C TYR A 353 4.91 4.14 -5.49
N TYR A 354 4.53 5.35 -5.83
CA TYR A 354 4.02 6.33 -4.86
C TYR A 354 2.68 6.92 -5.27
N VAL A 355 1.75 6.97 -4.32
CA VAL A 355 0.48 7.67 -4.52
C VAL A 355 0.71 9.18 -4.64
N THR A 356 0.22 9.81 -5.70
CA THR A 356 0.31 11.26 -5.93
C THR A 356 -1.07 11.89 -6.09
N ASP A 357 -1.18 13.17 -5.73
CA ASP A 357 -2.43 13.94 -5.93
C ASP A 357 -2.67 14.27 -7.42
N SER A 358 -1.61 14.22 -8.23
CA SER A 358 -1.65 14.47 -9.68
C SER A 358 -1.47 13.18 -10.48
N PHE A 359 -1.84 13.23 -11.77
CA PHE A 359 -1.58 12.16 -12.72
C PHE A 359 -0.13 11.65 -12.61
N PRO A 360 0.12 10.32 -12.66
CA PRO A 360 -0.81 9.22 -12.93
C PRO A 360 -1.41 8.59 -11.65
N TYR A 361 -1.43 9.33 -10.54
CA TYR A 361 -2.06 9.01 -9.24
C TYR A 361 -1.45 7.87 -8.43
N MET A 362 -1.04 6.77 -9.06
CA MET A 362 -0.23 5.73 -8.41
C MET A 362 0.82 5.16 -9.35
N MET A 363 0.45 4.84 -10.59
CA MET A 363 1.30 4.10 -11.53
C MET A 363 1.02 4.50 -12.97
N ALA A 364 2.07 4.53 -13.80
CA ALA A 364 1.97 4.71 -15.26
C ALA A 364 2.47 3.51 -16.08
N CYS A 365 3.30 2.65 -15.48
CA CYS A 365 3.78 1.39 -16.05
C CYS A 365 4.27 0.46 -14.93
N PHE A 366 4.63 -0.78 -15.29
CA PHE A 366 5.37 -1.69 -14.43
C PHE A 366 6.86 -1.56 -14.70
N SER A 367 7.64 -1.34 -13.65
CA SER A 367 9.11 -1.30 -13.67
C SER A 367 9.74 -2.69 -13.56
N GLY A 368 8.98 -3.70 -13.13
CA GLY A 368 9.34 -5.11 -13.20
C GLY A 368 8.53 -5.89 -14.25
N THR A 369 8.48 -7.22 -14.08
CA THR A 369 7.66 -8.11 -14.92
C THR A 369 6.36 -8.46 -14.20
N PRO A 370 5.18 -8.04 -14.70
CA PRO A 370 3.92 -8.33 -14.03
C PRO A 370 3.56 -9.82 -14.09
N ASN A 371 3.05 -10.36 -12.99
CA ASN A 371 2.59 -11.74 -12.90
C ASN A 371 1.22 -11.91 -13.55
N THR A 372 1.09 -12.92 -14.40
CA THR A 372 -0.10 -13.17 -15.23
C THR A 372 -1.41 -13.37 -14.46
N SER A 373 -1.40 -13.62 -13.15
CA SER A 373 -2.62 -13.67 -12.34
C SER A 373 -3.39 -12.35 -12.31
N PHE A 374 -2.74 -11.22 -12.64
CA PHE A 374 -3.37 -9.91 -12.75
C PHE A 374 -4.05 -9.68 -14.11
N ARG A 375 -3.99 -10.65 -15.04
CA ARG A 375 -4.70 -10.53 -16.31
C ARG A 375 -6.20 -10.64 -16.10
N LYS A 376 -6.95 -9.66 -16.60
CA LYS A 376 -8.41 -9.67 -16.65
C LYS A 376 -8.83 -10.69 -17.73
N LEU A 377 -9.54 -11.74 -17.31
CA LEU A 377 -10.04 -12.79 -18.19
C LEU A 377 -11.19 -12.32 -19.07
#